data_AF-A0A1D7QGQ9-F1
#
_entry.id   AF-A0A1D7QGQ9-F1
#
_cell.length_a   1.000
_cell.length_b   1.000
_cell.length_c   1.000
_cell.angle_alpha   90.00
_cell.angle_beta   90.00
_cell.angle_gamma   90.00
#
_symmetry.space_group_name_H-M   'P 1'
#
loop_
_entity.id
_entity.type
_entity.pdbx_description
1 polymer ?
#
loop_
_entity_poly.entity_id
_entity_poly.type
_entity_poly.pdbx_seq_one_letter_code
_entity_poly.pdbx_strand_id
1 'polypeptide(L)'
;MAKAANGPLGSLNGKLNNLVFYTLNGQHICRTIGDPGKPSINQLANRQAMSVTMRMVKSINEFISVSFDLEAQGTVKNAHNLATSYIKKKALKGEYPNLSVDYSKVELSHGTLQGATGLTLEKTETGVQISWNTEGRYDDIVMILLCHPLRRSATSRINASRRDAGTCFIKLEQDGILDEPIEAYICFRAANGKEISDSVYLGNLNGEAETEEEIIKKRKYDEVKQRFDLVESDYLQQIKDNWGNPVDSKAFRTLAKEYEVLKGKLLHLPGKPG
;
A
#
# COMPACT_ATOMS: atom_id res chain seq x y z
N MET A 1 -7.69 -16.07 -23.05
CA MET A 1 -8.74 -16.93 -23.63
C MET A 1 -8.66 -16.82 -25.14
N ALA A 2 -8.80 -17.93 -25.87
CA ALA A 2 -8.87 -17.91 -27.32
C ALA A 2 -10.18 -17.28 -27.78
N LYS A 3 -10.12 -16.44 -28.81
CA LYS A 3 -11.25 -15.76 -29.44
C LYS A 3 -11.38 -16.23 -30.88
N ALA A 4 -12.61 -16.46 -31.31
CA ALA A 4 -12.96 -16.77 -32.69
C ALA A 4 -13.76 -15.60 -33.27
N ALA A 5 -13.06 -14.55 -33.72
CA ALA A 5 -13.69 -13.31 -34.15
C ALA A 5 -14.56 -13.49 -35.40
N ASN A 6 -14.22 -14.47 -36.24
CA ASN A 6 -14.89 -14.76 -37.51
C ASN A 6 -15.86 -15.95 -37.41
N GLY A 7 -16.48 -16.13 -36.23
CA GLY A 7 -17.44 -17.20 -35.97
C GLY A 7 -16.81 -18.55 -35.56
N PRO A 8 -17.63 -19.60 -35.35
CA PRO A 8 -17.20 -20.86 -34.75
C PRO A 8 -16.14 -21.65 -35.54
N LEU A 9 -16.12 -21.48 -36.86
CA LEU A 9 -15.16 -22.11 -37.77
C LEU A 9 -14.03 -21.14 -38.19
N GLY A 10 -14.00 -19.94 -37.63
CA GLY A 10 -12.99 -18.94 -37.90
C GLY A 10 -11.65 -19.25 -37.23
N SER A 11 -10.60 -18.53 -37.65
CA SER A 11 -9.28 -18.66 -37.03
C SER A 11 -9.32 -18.24 -35.56
N LEU A 12 -8.72 -19.09 -34.72
CA LEU A 12 -8.60 -18.85 -33.29
C LEU A 12 -7.41 -17.92 -33.02
N ASN A 13 -7.58 -17.02 -32.07
CA ASN A 13 -6.49 -16.18 -31.56
C ASN A 13 -6.50 -16.18 -30.03
N GLY A 14 -5.40 -16.63 -29.42
CA GLY A 14 -5.21 -16.71 -27.97
C GLY A 14 -5.07 -18.14 -27.45
N LYS A 15 -5.24 -18.31 -26.13
CA LYS A 15 -4.99 -19.57 -25.41
C LYS A 15 -6.26 -20.42 -25.26
N LEU A 16 -6.19 -21.68 -25.66
CA LEU A 16 -7.19 -22.73 -25.38
C LEU A 16 -6.46 -23.92 -24.73
N ASN A 17 -6.72 -24.16 -23.45
CA ASN A 17 -6.02 -25.17 -22.66
C ASN A 17 -4.47 -25.04 -22.77
N ASN A 18 -3.77 -26.07 -23.25
CA ASN A 18 -2.31 -26.05 -23.45
C ASN A 18 -1.89 -25.54 -24.84
N LEU A 19 -2.84 -25.09 -25.67
CA LEU A 19 -2.59 -24.61 -27.02
C LEU A 19 -2.68 -23.08 -27.09
N VAL A 20 -1.82 -22.48 -27.90
CA VAL A 20 -1.83 -21.06 -28.23
C VAL A 20 -1.95 -20.91 -29.73
N PHE A 21 -2.99 -20.21 -30.16
CA PHE A 21 -3.28 -19.88 -31.54
C PHE A 21 -2.90 -18.42 -31.81
N TYR A 22 -2.16 -18.17 -32.88
CA TYR A 22 -1.79 -16.82 -33.30
C TYR A 22 -1.47 -16.80 -34.79
N THR A 23 -1.44 -15.60 -35.37
CA THR A 23 -1.04 -15.41 -36.77
C THR A 23 0.42 -14.99 -36.81
N LEU A 24 1.25 -15.71 -37.59
CA LEU A 24 2.65 -15.36 -37.84
C LEU A 24 2.85 -15.25 -39.34
N ASN A 25 3.25 -14.08 -39.83
CA ASN A 25 3.47 -13.83 -41.27
C ASN A 25 2.27 -14.27 -42.15
N GLY A 26 1.05 -14.01 -41.69
CA GLY A 26 -0.19 -14.38 -42.40
C GLY A 26 -0.63 -15.85 -42.23
N GLN A 27 0.17 -16.71 -41.58
CA GLN A 27 -0.19 -18.11 -41.34
C GLN A 27 -0.77 -18.30 -39.94
N HIS A 28 -1.83 -19.11 -39.83
CA HIS A 28 -2.41 -19.49 -38.55
C HIS A 28 -1.59 -20.61 -37.92
N ILE A 29 -0.91 -20.29 -36.82
CA ILE A 29 -0.04 -21.19 -36.08
C ILE A 29 -0.73 -21.65 -34.81
N CYS A 30 -0.64 -22.95 -34.53
CA CYS A 30 -0.99 -23.54 -33.25
C CYS A 30 0.27 -24.15 -32.64
N ARG A 31 0.55 -23.83 -31.38
CA ARG A 31 1.66 -24.43 -30.64
C ARG A 31 1.24 -24.79 -29.22
N THR A 32 1.97 -25.72 -28.62
CA THR A 32 1.89 -25.97 -27.18
C THR A 32 2.61 -24.90 -26.37
N ILE A 33 2.16 -24.69 -25.14
CA ILE A 33 2.87 -23.86 -24.17
C ILE A 33 4.09 -24.65 -23.70
N GLY A 34 5.29 -24.09 -23.89
CA GLY A 34 6.52 -24.68 -23.38
C GLY A 34 6.69 -24.43 -21.88
N ASP A 35 7.55 -25.20 -21.23
CA ASP A 35 7.93 -24.97 -19.84
C ASP A 35 8.70 -23.64 -19.74
N PRO A 36 8.22 -22.65 -18.97
CA PRO A 36 8.92 -21.38 -18.80
C PRO A 36 10.22 -21.52 -18.00
N GLY A 37 10.50 -22.66 -17.36
CA GLY A 37 11.70 -22.87 -16.56
C GLY A 37 11.76 -21.99 -15.30
N LYS A 38 12.96 -21.84 -14.74
CA LYS A 38 13.17 -20.99 -13.55
C LYS A 38 13.07 -19.51 -13.94
N PRO A 39 12.28 -18.70 -13.20
CA PRO A 39 12.12 -17.30 -13.55
C PRO A 39 13.42 -16.52 -13.32
N SER A 40 13.73 -15.59 -14.24
CA SER A 40 14.85 -14.68 -14.08
C SER A 40 14.59 -13.63 -12.99
N ILE A 41 15.64 -12.95 -12.52
CA ILE A 41 15.53 -11.85 -11.55
C ILE A 41 14.55 -10.77 -12.06
N ASN A 42 14.64 -10.39 -13.34
CA ASN A 42 13.71 -9.41 -13.94
C ASN A 42 12.26 -9.91 -13.96
N GLN A 43 12.04 -11.21 -14.17
CA GLN A 43 10.71 -11.79 -14.10
C GLN A 43 10.17 -11.81 -12.66
N LEU A 44 11.02 -12.10 -11.67
CA LEU A 44 10.66 -12.03 -10.25
C LEU A 44 10.34 -10.60 -9.82
N ALA A 45 11.15 -9.62 -10.22
CA ALA A 45 10.91 -8.20 -10.00
C ALA A 45 9.55 -7.76 -10.58
N ASN A 46 9.24 -8.14 -11.83
CA ASN A 46 7.95 -7.82 -12.45
C ASN A 46 6.77 -8.50 -11.74
N ARG A 47 6.92 -9.76 -11.30
CA ARG A 47 5.90 -10.47 -10.51
C ARG A 47 5.65 -9.78 -9.17
N GLN A 48 6.70 -9.35 -8.47
CA GLN A 48 6.56 -8.60 -7.23
C GLN A 48 5.91 -7.24 -7.47
N ALA A 49 6.37 -6.47 -8.46
CA ALA A 49 5.77 -5.19 -8.85
C ALA A 49 4.26 -5.33 -9.11
N MET A 50 3.86 -6.40 -9.81
CA MET A 50 2.45 -6.70 -10.03
C MET A 50 1.72 -7.05 -8.72
N SER A 51 2.32 -7.87 -7.86
CA SER A 51 1.73 -8.24 -6.55
C SER A 51 1.47 -7.01 -5.67
N VAL A 52 2.45 -6.11 -5.57
CA VAL A 52 2.35 -4.84 -4.83
C VAL A 52 1.24 -3.96 -5.42
N THR A 53 1.23 -3.81 -6.75
CA THR A 53 0.20 -3.02 -7.46
C THR A 53 -1.20 -3.58 -7.21
N MET A 54 -1.39 -4.88 -7.41
CA MET A 54 -2.70 -5.53 -7.24
C MET A 54 -3.21 -5.42 -5.81
N ARG A 55 -2.32 -5.46 -4.82
CA ARG A 55 -2.66 -5.26 -3.41
C ARG A 55 -3.24 -3.86 -3.17
N MET A 56 -2.59 -2.83 -3.72
CA MET A 56 -3.07 -1.45 -3.66
C MET A 56 -4.39 -1.26 -4.42
N VAL A 57 -4.46 -1.74 -5.67
CA VAL A 57 -5.66 -1.60 -6.50
C VAL A 57 -6.87 -2.26 -5.84
N LYS A 58 -6.67 -3.41 -5.17
CA LYS A 58 -7.73 -4.09 -4.42
C LYS A 58 -8.25 -3.25 -3.25
N SER A 59 -7.39 -2.56 -2.51
CA SER A 59 -7.83 -1.75 -1.35
C SER A 59 -8.61 -0.50 -1.77
N ILE A 60 -8.42 -0.02 -3.00
CA ILE A 60 -9.03 1.22 -3.50
C ILE A 60 -10.13 0.97 -4.55
N ASN A 61 -10.57 -0.29 -4.73
CA ASN A 61 -11.39 -0.71 -5.86
C ASN A 61 -12.71 0.09 -5.99
N GLU A 62 -13.35 0.41 -4.87
CA GLU A 62 -14.56 1.23 -4.83
C GLU A 62 -14.31 2.62 -5.44
N PHE A 63 -13.23 3.28 -5.05
CA PHE A 63 -12.85 4.60 -5.55
C PHE A 63 -12.55 4.59 -7.04
N ILE A 64 -11.66 3.69 -7.47
CA ILE A 64 -11.23 3.62 -8.88
C ILE A 64 -12.36 3.22 -9.82
N SER A 65 -13.34 2.44 -9.35
CA SER A 65 -14.48 2.05 -10.15
C SER A 65 -15.31 3.24 -10.63
N VAL A 66 -15.29 4.33 -9.85
CA VAL A 66 -15.99 5.57 -10.16
C VAL A 66 -15.06 6.58 -10.81
N SER A 67 -13.80 6.65 -10.39
CA SER A 67 -12.90 7.70 -10.88
C SER A 67 -12.27 7.42 -12.26
N PHE A 68 -12.13 6.14 -12.65
CA PHE A 68 -11.66 5.75 -13.98
C PHE A 68 -12.81 5.29 -14.89
N ASP A 69 -14.07 5.50 -14.51
CA ASP A 69 -15.21 5.07 -15.32
C ASP A 69 -15.23 5.79 -16.68
N LEU A 70 -15.03 7.12 -16.68
CA LEU A 70 -15.01 7.96 -17.87
C LEU A 70 -13.86 7.61 -18.82
N GLU A 71 -12.65 7.37 -18.32
CA GLU A 71 -11.51 6.98 -19.15
C GLU A 71 -11.67 5.56 -19.71
N ALA A 72 -12.35 4.66 -18.97
CA ALA A 72 -12.60 3.30 -19.44
C ALA A 72 -13.65 3.25 -20.57
N GLN A 73 -14.58 4.22 -20.62
CA GLN A 73 -15.65 4.26 -21.62
C GLN A 73 -15.10 4.26 -23.05
N GLY A 74 -15.70 3.43 -23.91
CA GLY A 74 -15.28 3.30 -25.31
C GLY A 74 -13.96 2.54 -25.51
N THR A 75 -13.34 2.01 -24.44
CA THR A 75 -12.11 1.22 -24.53
C THR A 75 -12.34 -0.26 -24.19
N VAL A 76 -11.33 -1.10 -24.47
CA VAL A 76 -11.30 -2.50 -24.02
C VAL A 76 -10.79 -2.66 -22.59
N LYS A 77 -10.39 -1.57 -21.93
CA LYS A 77 -9.87 -1.56 -20.56
C LYS A 77 -11.02 -1.28 -19.59
N ASN A 78 -10.92 -1.81 -18.38
CA ASN A 78 -11.79 -1.42 -17.26
C ASN A 78 -11.01 -0.51 -16.29
N ALA A 79 -11.73 0.10 -15.35
CA ALA A 79 -11.15 0.96 -14.31
C ALA A 79 -9.98 0.30 -13.56
N HIS A 80 -10.13 -0.98 -13.21
CA HIS A 80 -9.09 -1.75 -12.54
C HIS A 80 -7.79 -1.85 -13.38
N ASN A 81 -7.90 -2.07 -14.69
CA ASN A 81 -6.76 -2.14 -15.61
C ASN A 81 -6.07 -0.78 -15.78
N LEU A 82 -6.84 0.31 -15.79
CA LEU A 82 -6.31 1.68 -15.84
C LEU A 82 -5.52 1.99 -14.57
N ALA A 83 -6.14 1.82 -13.40
CA ALA A 83 -5.48 2.03 -12.11
C ALA A 83 -4.21 1.16 -11.98
N THR A 84 -4.28 -0.11 -12.34
CA THR A 84 -3.11 -1.01 -12.35
C THR A 84 -2.00 -0.47 -13.25
N SER A 85 -2.33 0.07 -14.43
CA SER A 85 -1.33 0.63 -15.33
C SER A 85 -0.68 1.90 -14.76
N TYR A 86 -1.45 2.83 -14.20
CA TYR A 86 -0.91 4.09 -13.66
C TYR A 86 -0.01 3.81 -12.45
N ILE A 87 -0.52 3.04 -11.48
CA ILE A 87 0.21 2.71 -10.25
C ILE A 87 1.50 1.93 -10.57
N LYS A 88 1.44 0.89 -11.39
CA LYS A 88 2.63 0.08 -11.70
C LYS A 88 3.71 0.88 -12.42
N LYS A 89 3.35 1.86 -13.25
CA LYS A 89 4.29 2.66 -14.03
C LYS A 89 4.91 3.81 -13.25
N LYS A 90 4.15 4.43 -12.34
CA LYS A 90 4.52 5.71 -11.71
C LYS A 90 4.76 5.62 -10.21
N ALA A 91 4.07 4.69 -9.53
CA ALA A 91 3.92 4.70 -8.08
C ALA A 91 4.60 3.51 -7.38
N LEU A 92 5.62 2.89 -8.00
CA LEU A 92 6.44 1.88 -7.35
C LEU A 92 7.81 2.48 -7.00
N LYS A 93 8.28 2.21 -5.78
CA LYS A 93 9.61 2.56 -5.29
C LYS A 93 10.36 1.33 -4.76
N GLY A 94 11.67 1.48 -4.62
CA GLY A 94 12.58 0.42 -4.18
C GLY A 94 13.06 -0.48 -5.32
N GLU A 95 13.77 -1.55 -4.96
CA GLU A 95 14.30 -2.54 -5.89
C GLU A 95 13.92 -3.94 -5.41
N TYR A 96 13.81 -4.90 -6.32
CA TYR A 96 13.52 -6.29 -5.94
C TYR A 96 14.60 -6.83 -4.98
N PRO A 97 14.24 -7.49 -3.87
CA PRO A 97 12.90 -7.97 -3.48
C PRO A 97 12.12 -7.05 -2.55
N ASN A 98 12.45 -5.75 -2.50
CA ASN A 98 11.90 -4.75 -1.57
C ASN A 98 11.13 -3.63 -2.32
N LEU A 99 10.24 -4.03 -3.23
CA LEU A 99 9.34 -3.10 -3.92
C LEU A 99 8.16 -2.71 -3.04
N SER A 100 7.84 -1.41 -3.00
CA SER A 100 6.71 -0.84 -2.27
C SER A 100 6.01 0.25 -3.08
N VAL A 101 4.87 0.74 -2.57
CA VAL A 101 4.11 1.83 -3.21
C VAL A 101 4.68 3.17 -2.76
N ASP A 102 4.93 4.05 -3.73
CA ASP A 102 5.16 5.48 -3.50
C ASP A 102 3.81 6.20 -3.57
N TYR A 103 3.18 6.39 -2.41
CA TYR A 103 1.85 7.00 -2.29
C TYR A 103 1.80 8.41 -2.91
N SER A 104 2.89 9.18 -2.80
CA SER A 104 2.97 10.53 -3.39
C SER A 104 2.79 10.56 -4.92
N LYS A 105 3.02 9.43 -5.60
CA LYS A 105 2.93 9.28 -7.06
C LYS A 105 1.72 8.47 -7.51
N VAL A 106 0.84 8.06 -6.61
CA VAL A 106 -0.37 7.31 -6.96
C VAL A 106 -1.36 8.25 -7.64
N GLU A 107 -1.70 7.91 -8.88
CA GLU A 107 -2.77 8.56 -9.64
C GLU A 107 -4.04 7.69 -9.57
N LEU A 108 -5.12 8.28 -9.06
CA LEU A 108 -6.41 7.62 -8.82
C LEU A 108 -7.49 8.07 -9.79
N SER A 109 -7.30 9.19 -10.48
CA SER A 109 -8.20 9.70 -11.51
C SER A 109 -7.40 10.49 -12.54
N HIS A 110 -7.87 10.47 -13.77
CA HIS A 110 -7.29 11.26 -14.85
C HIS A 110 -8.40 11.91 -15.68
N GLY A 111 -8.33 13.23 -15.88
CA GLY A 111 -9.37 13.94 -16.62
C GLY A 111 -9.12 15.44 -16.80
N THR A 112 -10.11 16.12 -17.37
CA THR A 112 -9.98 17.50 -17.85
C THR A 112 -10.52 18.56 -16.90
N LEU A 113 -11.24 18.16 -15.85
CA LEU A 113 -11.80 19.10 -14.88
C LEU A 113 -10.67 19.72 -14.04
N GLN A 114 -10.80 20.99 -13.69
CA GLN A 114 -9.83 21.66 -12.83
C GLN A 114 -9.75 20.95 -11.47
N GLY A 115 -8.56 20.48 -11.12
CA GLY A 115 -8.27 19.78 -9.87
C GLY A 115 -8.27 20.70 -8.64
N ALA A 116 -8.12 20.08 -7.47
CA ALA A 116 -8.14 20.78 -6.19
C ALA A 116 -6.83 21.54 -5.93
N THR A 117 -6.96 22.75 -5.39
CA THR A 117 -5.84 23.62 -4.99
C THR A 117 -6.05 24.11 -3.56
N GLY A 118 -5.03 24.71 -2.93
CA GLY A 118 -5.13 25.23 -1.56
C GLY A 118 -5.48 24.14 -0.54
N LEU A 119 -4.88 22.96 -0.68
CA LEU A 119 -5.23 21.76 0.08
C LEU A 119 -4.65 21.82 1.49
N THR A 120 -5.48 21.51 2.49
CA THR A 120 -5.05 21.27 3.87
C THR A 120 -5.61 19.95 4.38
N LEU A 121 -4.82 19.28 5.21
CA LEU A 121 -5.12 17.97 5.80
C LEU A 121 -4.77 18.04 7.29
N GLU A 122 -5.78 17.90 8.15
CA GLU A 122 -5.62 18.04 9.59
C GLU A 122 -6.22 16.82 10.31
N LYS A 123 -5.44 16.23 11.21
CA LYS A 123 -5.91 15.17 12.11
C LYS A 123 -6.70 15.81 13.26
N THR A 124 -7.88 15.28 13.53
CA THR A 124 -8.70 15.63 14.69
C THR A 124 -8.81 14.43 15.65
N GLU A 125 -9.49 14.59 16.79
CA GLU A 125 -9.69 13.52 17.76
C GLU A 125 -10.50 12.32 17.21
N THR A 126 -11.42 12.56 16.26
CA THR A 126 -12.39 11.54 15.80
C THR A 126 -12.34 11.26 14.29
N GLY A 127 -11.41 11.90 13.58
CA GLY A 127 -11.36 11.83 12.13
C GLY A 127 -10.34 12.76 11.51
N VAL A 128 -10.53 13.00 10.22
CA VAL A 128 -9.65 13.85 9.41
C VAL A 128 -10.45 14.98 8.80
N GLN A 129 -9.97 16.21 8.97
CA GLN A 129 -10.51 17.41 8.35
C GLN A 129 -9.70 17.73 7.09
N ILE A 130 -10.40 17.93 5.98
CA ILE A 130 -9.81 18.27 4.69
C ILE A 130 -10.42 19.58 4.20
N SER A 131 -9.59 20.51 3.72
CA SER A 131 -10.05 21.75 3.10
C SER A 131 -9.37 22.00 1.75
N TRP A 132 -10.05 22.75 0.88
CA TRP A 132 -9.62 23.08 -0.48
C TRP A 132 -10.14 24.44 -0.92
N ASN A 133 -9.54 25.01 -1.96
CA ASN A 133 -10.04 26.21 -2.63
C ASN A 133 -11.30 25.88 -3.46
N THR A 134 -12.34 26.69 -3.30
CA THR A 134 -13.65 26.53 -3.96
C THR A 134 -13.67 27.00 -5.42
N GLU A 135 -12.55 27.47 -5.97
CA GLU A 135 -12.42 27.85 -7.38
C GLU A 135 -12.85 26.74 -8.35
N GLY A 136 -13.50 27.13 -9.44
CA GLY A 136 -14.05 26.24 -10.44
C GLY A 136 -15.58 26.11 -10.33
N ARG A 137 -16.10 24.94 -10.70
CA ARG A 137 -17.54 24.69 -10.74
C ARG A 137 -18.08 24.31 -9.36
N TYR A 138 -19.03 25.11 -8.87
CA TYR A 138 -19.52 25.09 -7.49
C TYR A 138 -20.30 23.82 -7.10
N ASP A 139 -20.95 23.15 -8.06
CA ASP A 139 -21.75 21.94 -7.85
C ASP A 139 -20.96 20.63 -8.05
N ASP A 140 -19.65 20.70 -8.35
CA ASP A 140 -18.83 19.50 -8.47
C ASP A 140 -18.84 18.68 -7.18
N ILE A 141 -18.86 17.36 -7.35
CA ILE A 141 -18.84 16.37 -6.29
C ILE A 141 -17.38 16.14 -5.89
N VAL A 142 -17.12 16.22 -4.59
CA VAL A 142 -15.80 15.95 -4.02
C VAL A 142 -15.67 14.47 -3.68
N MET A 143 -14.65 13.85 -4.27
CA MET A 143 -14.27 12.47 -4.01
C MET A 143 -13.01 12.45 -3.15
N ILE A 144 -13.03 11.72 -2.04
CA ILE A 144 -11.89 11.59 -1.13
C ILE A 144 -11.55 10.12 -0.90
N LEU A 145 -10.26 9.81 -0.89
CA LEU A 145 -9.72 8.51 -0.53
C LEU A 145 -8.70 8.65 0.59
N LEU A 146 -8.90 7.92 1.68
CA LEU A 146 -7.90 7.75 2.74
C LEU A 146 -7.37 6.32 2.68
N CYS A 147 -6.12 6.14 2.27
CA CYS A 147 -5.46 4.84 2.25
C CYS A 147 -4.81 4.57 3.62
N HIS A 148 -4.93 3.33 4.09
CA HIS A 148 -4.37 2.85 5.35
C HIS A 148 -3.32 1.77 5.03
N PRO A 149 -2.03 2.14 4.85
CA PRO A 149 -1.00 1.22 4.37
C PRO A 149 -0.83 -0.02 5.26
N LEU A 150 -0.85 0.17 6.58
CA LEU A 150 -0.67 -0.92 7.55
C LEU A 150 -1.86 -1.89 7.55
N ARG A 151 -3.09 -1.38 7.42
CA ARG A 151 -4.32 -2.20 7.36
C ARG A 151 -4.58 -2.80 5.98
N ARG A 152 -3.87 -2.34 4.94
CA ARG A 152 -4.07 -2.73 3.54
C ARG A 152 -5.53 -2.51 3.09
N SER A 153 -6.12 -1.40 3.55
CA SER A 153 -7.49 -0.99 3.27
C SER A 153 -7.54 0.49 2.90
N ALA A 154 -8.70 0.96 2.45
CA ALA A 154 -8.92 2.39 2.24
C ALA A 154 -10.36 2.78 2.63
N THR A 155 -10.53 4.01 3.09
CA THR A 155 -11.82 4.64 3.32
C THR A 155 -12.16 5.52 2.12
N SER A 156 -13.15 5.12 1.34
CA SER A 156 -13.63 5.86 0.18
C SER A 156 -14.83 6.73 0.53
N ARG A 157 -14.87 7.94 0.00
CA ARG A 157 -16.03 8.84 0.01
C ARG A 157 -16.21 9.39 -1.40
N ILE A 158 -17.05 8.72 -2.20
CA ILE A 158 -17.35 9.09 -3.59
C ILE A 158 -18.18 10.38 -3.70
N ASN A 159 -18.96 10.69 -2.66
CA ASN A 159 -19.75 11.91 -2.56
C ASN A 159 -19.53 12.51 -1.17
N ALA A 160 -18.32 13.02 -0.93
CA ALA A 160 -17.90 13.51 0.37
C ALA A 160 -18.55 14.86 0.70
N SER A 161 -18.60 15.75 -0.28
CA SER A 161 -19.20 17.09 -0.19
C SER A 161 -19.35 17.69 -1.60
N ARG A 162 -19.88 18.91 -1.67
CA ARG A 162 -19.81 19.75 -2.87
C ARG A 162 -18.56 20.63 -2.84
N ARG A 163 -18.04 21.00 -4.01
CA ARG A 163 -16.82 21.82 -4.11
C ARG A 163 -16.96 23.15 -3.38
N ASP A 164 -18.13 23.79 -3.43
CA ASP A 164 -18.41 25.08 -2.78
C ASP A 164 -18.43 25.03 -1.24
N ALA A 165 -18.48 23.84 -0.63
CA ALA A 165 -18.34 23.72 0.81
C ALA A 165 -16.93 24.09 1.31
N GLY A 166 -15.90 23.94 0.47
CA GLY A 166 -14.50 24.23 0.80
C GLY A 166 -13.86 23.33 1.86
N THR A 167 -14.65 22.48 2.53
CA THR A 167 -14.19 21.58 3.59
C THR A 167 -15.06 20.32 3.65
N CYS A 168 -14.45 19.22 4.13
CA CYS A 168 -15.14 17.99 4.50
C CYS A 168 -14.48 17.36 5.71
N PHE A 169 -15.30 16.88 6.64
CA PHE A 169 -14.88 16.06 7.77
C PHE A 169 -15.16 14.59 7.48
N ILE A 170 -14.13 13.74 7.61
CA ILE A 170 -14.26 12.29 7.50
C ILE A 170 -14.03 11.68 8.87
N LYS A 171 -15.13 11.23 9.50
CA LYS A 171 -15.08 10.46 10.73
C LYS A 171 -14.45 9.08 10.49
N LEU A 172 -13.53 8.69 11.36
CA LEU A 172 -12.88 7.40 11.35
C LEU A 172 -13.21 6.66 12.65
N GLU A 173 -14.14 5.70 12.57
CA GLU A 173 -14.73 5.06 13.76
C GLU A 173 -13.94 3.85 14.28
N GLN A 174 -12.92 3.40 13.56
CA GLN A 174 -12.21 2.18 13.89
C GLN A 174 -11.05 2.47 14.84
N ASP A 175 -11.01 1.80 15.99
CA ASP A 175 -9.97 2.02 17.00
C ASP A 175 -8.55 1.92 16.42
N GLY A 176 -7.69 2.87 16.83
CA GLY A 176 -6.28 2.95 16.44
C GLY A 176 -6.01 3.39 14.99
N ILE A 177 -7.04 3.54 14.14
CA ILE A 177 -6.83 3.89 12.71
C ILE A 177 -6.25 5.30 12.55
N LEU A 178 -6.59 6.20 13.47
CA LEU A 178 -6.14 7.59 13.47
C LEU A 178 -4.66 7.72 13.86
N ASP A 179 -4.08 6.73 14.53
CA ASP A 179 -2.69 6.75 14.99
C ASP A 179 -1.74 6.03 14.03
N GLU A 180 -2.30 5.29 13.07
CA GLU A 180 -1.55 4.68 11.98
C GLU A 180 -1.30 5.70 10.84
N PRO A 181 -0.29 5.45 9.98
CA PRO A 181 -0.09 6.20 8.74
C PRO A 181 -1.35 6.27 7.88
N ILE A 182 -1.74 7.48 7.47
CA ILE A 182 -2.88 7.70 6.55
C ILE A 182 -2.40 8.52 5.35
N GLU A 183 -2.69 8.01 4.15
CA GLU A 183 -2.35 8.66 2.89
C GLU A 183 -3.62 9.18 2.22
N ALA A 184 -3.73 10.50 2.04
CA ALA A 184 -4.98 11.13 1.60
C ALA A 184 -4.92 11.63 0.16
N TYR A 185 -6.03 11.43 -0.57
CA TYR A 185 -6.20 11.89 -1.95
C TYR A 185 -7.57 12.53 -2.15
N ILE A 186 -7.63 13.49 -3.07
CA ILE A 186 -8.85 14.19 -3.47
C ILE A 186 -8.92 14.29 -4.99
N CYS A 187 -10.13 14.15 -5.53
CA CYS A 187 -10.45 14.58 -6.88
C CYS A 187 -11.88 15.11 -6.94
N PHE A 188 -12.20 15.77 -8.05
CA PHE A 188 -13.51 16.34 -8.28
C PHE A 188 -14.18 15.67 -9.47
N ARG A 189 -15.48 15.42 -9.36
CA ARG A 189 -16.32 14.92 -10.45
C ARG A 189 -17.45 15.91 -10.71
N ALA A 190 -17.68 16.25 -11.97
CA ALA A 190 -18.78 17.14 -12.32
C ALA A 190 -20.13 16.55 -11.87
N ALA A 191 -21.07 17.39 -11.42
CA ALA A 191 -22.39 16.96 -10.94
C ALA A 191 -23.19 16.14 -11.98
N ASN A 192 -22.94 16.41 -13.27
CA ASN A 192 -23.55 15.68 -14.39
C ASN A 192 -22.88 14.31 -14.67
N GLY A 193 -21.81 13.98 -13.95
CA GLY A 193 -21.05 12.75 -14.05
C GLY A 193 -20.13 12.63 -15.28
N LYS A 194 -20.02 13.66 -16.12
CA LYS A 194 -19.37 13.60 -17.44
C LYS A 194 -17.90 13.99 -17.46
N GLU A 195 -17.42 14.65 -16.42
CA GLU A 195 -16.04 15.13 -16.31
C GLU A 195 -15.50 14.79 -14.93
N ILE A 196 -14.19 14.56 -14.86
CA ILE A 196 -13.45 14.31 -13.63
C ILE A 196 -12.11 15.04 -13.69
N SER A 197 -11.56 15.41 -12.53
CA SER A 197 -10.23 16.01 -12.44
C SER A 197 -9.17 14.93 -12.29
N ASP A 198 -7.92 15.31 -12.54
CA ASP A 198 -6.79 14.55 -12.02
C ASP A 198 -6.85 14.47 -10.48
N SER A 199 -6.39 13.36 -9.92
CA SER A 199 -6.31 13.18 -8.47
C SER A 199 -5.11 13.92 -7.91
N VAL A 200 -5.29 14.54 -6.75
CA VAL A 200 -4.23 15.24 -6.03
C VAL A 200 -3.97 14.55 -4.70
N TYR A 201 -2.69 14.32 -4.40
CA TYR A 201 -2.24 13.79 -3.12
C TYR A 201 -2.15 14.94 -2.09
N LEU A 202 -2.83 14.80 -0.96
CA LEU A 202 -2.85 15.83 0.10
C LEU A 202 -1.67 15.71 1.06
N GLY A 203 -1.02 14.55 1.08
CA GLY A 203 0.02 14.24 2.04
C GLY A 203 -0.32 13.06 2.93
N ASN A 204 0.55 12.89 3.91
CA ASN A 204 0.53 11.81 4.87
C ASN A 204 0.24 12.36 6.28
N LEU A 205 -0.56 11.64 7.05
CA LEU A 205 -0.69 11.81 8.51
C LEU A 205 0.05 10.69 9.22
N ASN A 206 0.72 11.03 10.33
CA ASN A 206 1.48 10.13 11.21
C ASN A 206 2.75 9.48 10.63
N GLY A 207 3.27 9.97 9.51
CA GLY A 207 4.55 9.55 8.91
C GLY A 207 4.44 8.37 7.95
N GLU A 208 5.56 8.03 7.29
CA GLU A 208 5.63 6.86 6.40
C GLU A 208 5.41 5.56 7.17
N ALA A 209 4.67 4.62 6.57
CA ALA A 209 4.54 3.29 7.13
C ALA A 209 5.88 2.54 7.09
N GLU A 210 6.32 2.08 8.26
CA GLU A 210 7.47 1.18 8.39
C GLU A 210 7.28 -0.04 7.47
N THR A 211 8.34 -0.44 6.78
CA THR A 211 8.32 -1.61 5.89
C THR A 211 8.09 -2.90 6.69
N GLU A 212 7.55 -3.95 6.05
CA GLU A 212 7.36 -5.25 6.71
C GLU A 212 8.66 -5.79 7.33
N GLU A 213 9.81 -5.53 6.71
CA GLU A 213 11.11 -5.90 7.28
C GLU A 213 11.47 -5.09 8.54
N GLU A 214 11.22 -3.79 8.54
CA GLU A 214 11.46 -2.91 9.70
C GLU A 214 10.56 -3.31 10.85
N ILE A 215 9.28 -3.58 10.58
CA ILE A 215 8.33 -4.09 11.58
C ILE A 215 8.83 -5.42 12.17
N ILE A 216 9.31 -6.36 11.33
CA ILE A 216 9.84 -7.64 11.80
C ILE A 216 11.12 -7.44 12.62
N LYS A 217 12.03 -6.55 12.19
CA LYS A 217 13.27 -6.22 12.91
C LYS A 217 12.96 -5.61 14.28
N LYS A 218 12.04 -4.63 14.31
CA LYS A 218 11.57 -3.95 15.53
C LYS A 218 10.89 -4.92 16.49
N ARG A 219 9.99 -5.77 16.00
CA ARG A 219 9.36 -6.83 16.81
C ARG A 219 10.38 -7.79 17.42
N LYS A 220 11.36 -8.26 16.63
CA LYS A 220 12.45 -9.10 17.16
C LYS A 220 13.28 -8.36 18.21
N TYR A 221 13.51 -7.07 18.01
CA TYR A 221 14.19 -6.23 18.99
C TYR A 221 13.40 -6.12 20.29
N ASP A 222 12.10 -5.83 20.20
CA ASP A 222 11.22 -5.69 21.36
C ASP A 222 11.10 -7.00 22.15
N GLU A 223 10.99 -8.15 21.47
CA GLU A 223 10.97 -9.47 22.11
C GLU A 223 12.26 -9.75 22.91
N VAL A 224 13.42 -9.40 22.34
CA VAL A 224 14.71 -9.55 23.03
C VAL A 224 14.84 -8.53 24.16
N LYS A 225 14.34 -7.30 23.98
CA LYS A 225 14.39 -6.23 24.97
C LYS A 225 13.53 -6.56 26.20
N GLN A 226 12.31 -7.05 25.99
CA GLN A 226 11.45 -7.53 27.07
C GLN A 226 12.11 -8.63 27.89
N ARG A 227 12.74 -9.63 27.23
CA ARG A 227 13.48 -10.68 27.93
C ARG A 227 14.68 -10.13 28.68
N PHE A 228 15.41 -9.19 28.09
CA PHE A 228 16.55 -8.54 28.73
C PHE A 228 16.13 -7.76 29.97
N ASP A 229 15.05 -6.99 29.92
CA ASP A 229 14.59 -6.16 31.05
C ASP A 229 14.22 -7.03 32.26
N LEU A 230 13.59 -8.19 32.03
CA LEU A 230 13.30 -9.18 33.08
C LEU A 230 14.58 -9.80 33.67
N VAL A 231 15.53 -10.19 32.81
CA VAL A 231 16.80 -10.80 33.25
C VAL A 231 17.68 -9.77 33.97
N GLU A 232 17.68 -8.52 33.52
CA GLU A 232 18.40 -7.41 34.14
C GLU A 232 17.84 -7.09 35.52
N SER A 233 16.51 -7.06 35.70
CA SER A 233 15.92 -6.87 37.02
C SER A 233 16.31 -7.97 38.00
N ASP A 234 16.24 -9.23 37.58
CA ASP A 234 16.62 -10.38 38.42
C ASP A 234 18.11 -10.37 38.77
N TYR A 235 18.97 -10.05 37.79
CA TYR A 235 20.41 -9.98 37.96
C TYR A 235 20.82 -8.86 38.93
N LEU A 236 20.27 -7.66 38.74
CA LEU A 236 20.54 -6.51 39.62
C LEU A 236 20.01 -6.75 41.03
N GLN A 237 18.85 -7.41 41.16
CA GLN A 237 18.30 -7.78 42.46
C GLN A 237 19.20 -8.78 43.19
N GLN A 238 19.68 -9.84 42.50
CA GLN A 238 20.63 -10.79 43.10
C GLN A 238 21.96 -10.14 43.50
N ILE A 239 22.47 -9.16 42.73
CA ILE A 239 23.66 -8.40 43.12
C ILE A 239 23.40 -7.59 44.40
N LYS A 240 22.23 -6.95 44.49
CA LYS A 240 21.87 -6.09 45.62
C LYS A 240 21.67 -6.90 46.90
N ASP A 241 20.95 -8.02 46.81
CA ASP A 241 20.64 -8.89 47.95
C ASP A 241 21.90 -9.55 48.53
N ASN A 242 22.95 -9.68 47.72
CA ASN A 242 24.20 -10.33 48.09
C ASN A 242 25.40 -9.37 48.13
N TRP A 243 25.13 -8.09 48.37
CA TRP A 243 26.16 -7.07 48.50
C TRP A 243 27.14 -7.41 49.63
N GLY A 244 28.40 -7.70 49.27
CA GLY A 244 29.46 -8.06 50.21
C GLY A 244 29.67 -9.57 50.42
N ASN A 245 28.84 -10.44 49.84
CA ASN A 245 29.06 -11.90 49.88
C ASN A 245 28.69 -12.54 48.53
N PRO A 246 29.66 -12.73 47.61
CA PRO A 246 29.40 -13.09 46.21
C PRO A 246 28.61 -14.40 46.05
N VAL A 247 27.51 -14.38 45.29
CA VAL A 247 26.77 -15.60 44.91
C VAL A 247 27.51 -16.29 43.78
N ASP A 248 28.16 -17.42 44.04
CA ASP A 248 28.74 -18.28 43.00
C ASP A 248 27.93 -19.57 42.77
N SER A 249 26.61 -19.45 42.76
CA SER A 249 25.73 -20.57 42.43
C SER A 249 25.69 -20.81 40.91
N LYS A 250 25.44 -22.05 40.50
CA LYS A 250 25.22 -22.39 39.08
C LYS A 250 24.07 -21.59 38.47
N ALA A 251 23.04 -21.29 39.26
CA ALA A 251 21.92 -20.47 38.85
C ALA A 251 22.35 -19.02 38.56
N PHE A 252 23.13 -18.39 39.46
CA PHE A 252 23.67 -17.05 39.26
C PHE A 252 24.57 -16.96 38.03
N ARG A 253 25.47 -17.94 37.82
CA ARG A 253 26.34 -17.99 36.62
C ARG A 253 25.54 -18.08 35.32
N THR A 254 24.42 -18.80 35.35
CA THR A 254 23.53 -18.94 34.18
C THR A 254 22.81 -17.63 33.91
N LEU A 255 22.28 -16.99 34.94
CA LEU A 255 21.62 -15.67 34.85
C LEU A 255 22.59 -14.59 34.34
N ALA A 256 23.79 -14.49 34.92
CA ALA A 256 24.82 -13.55 34.48
C ALA A 256 25.23 -13.76 33.02
N LYS A 257 25.33 -15.03 32.60
CA LYS A 257 25.64 -15.36 31.20
C LYS A 257 24.49 -15.02 30.26
N GLU A 258 23.24 -15.24 30.68
CA GLU A 258 22.06 -14.84 29.92
C GLU A 258 21.98 -13.30 29.78
N TYR A 259 22.24 -12.57 30.85
CA TYR A 259 22.33 -11.10 30.85
C TYR A 259 23.35 -10.61 29.81
N GLU A 260 24.60 -11.09 29.86
CA GLU A 260 25.64 -10.66 28.92
C GLU A 260 25.32 -11.03 27.46
N VAL A 261 24.74 -12.21 27.23
CA VAL A 261 24.32 -12.63 25.88
C VAL A 261 23.19 -11.74 25.34
N LEU A 262 22.18 -11.43 26.15
CA LEU A 262 21.07 -10.57 25.74
C LEU A 262 21.51 -9.12 25.52
N LYS A 263 22.38 -8.60 26.39
CA LYS A 263 23.02 -7.29 26.25
C LYS A 263 23.80 -7.19 24.93
N GLY A 264 24.63 -8.19 24.63
CA GLY A 264 25.36 -8.27 23.37
C GLY A 264 24.45 -8.38 22.15
N LYS A 265 23.35 -9.13 22.24
CA LYS A 265 22.34 -9.19 21.18
C LYS A 265 21.71 -7.83 20.92
N LEU A 266 21.24 -7.13 21.96
CA LEU A 266 20.62 -5.81 21.81
C LEU A 266 21.54 -4.73 21.22
N LEU A 267 22.86 -4.87 21.40
CA LEU A 267 23.86 -3.99 20.81
C LEU A 267 23.96 -4.11 19.28
N HIS A 268 23.73 -5.31 18.73
CA HIS A 268 23.93 -5.60 17.32
C HIS A 268 22.64 -5.90 16.55
N LEU A 269 21.52 -6.05 17.24
CA LEU A 269 20.24 -6.37 16.63
C LEU A 269 19.64 -5.12 15.95
N PRO A 270 19.28 -5.19 14.66
CA PRO A 270 18.60 -4.09 13.98
C PRO A 270 17.16 -3.94 14.50
N GLY A 271 16.59 -2.73 14.39
CA GLY A 271 15.22 -2.45 14.85
C GLY A 271 15.13 -1.72 16.19
N LYS A 272 16.25 -1.22 16.71
CA LYS A 272 16.26 -0.33 17.89
C LYS A 272 15.43 0.94 17.59
N PRO A 273 14.48 1.33 18.46
CA PRO A 273 13.77 2.60 18.30
C PRO A 273 14.77 3.76 18.34
N GLY A 274 14.69 4.63 17.34
CA GLY A 274 15.45 5.88 17.24
C GLY A 274 14.89 6.98 18.11
#